data_AF-A0A3P5XTU2-F1
#
_entry.id   AF-A0A3P5XTU2-F1
#
_cell.length_a   1.000
_cell.length_b   1.000
_cell.length_c   1.000
_cell.angle_alpha   90.00
_cell.angle_beta   90.00
_cell.angle_gamma   90.00
#
_symmetry.space_group_name_H-M   'P 1'
#
loop_
_entity.id
_entity.type
_entity.pdbx_description
1 polymer ?
#
loop_
_entity_poly.entity_id
_entity_poly.type
_entity_poly.pdbx_seq_one_letter_code
_entity_poly.pdbx_strand_id
1 'polypeptide(L)'
;MIIYTTGDLLKSSADALVNTVNCEGYMGKGIAYQFKMQFPNNNKDYVKACKTGELQIGKLHYFKEDGKIIINFPTKNKWRAKSKIEYVEKGLDELVKLIERLGIQSIAIPPLGSGNGGLIWSDVKSLIEKKLSAVDENVQILIYEPSQNYVSQPKAEPSLSLSGLVLMDIKHHLKKFDTLRLQKTAFYMDVFSGQQYFNFTRHKYGPYDNSIAIISRNIKEYQKYHGVKNTKEAYGILYNKIVSGQVESKLATLQPFIKKAAEYVNRFSTNHELECLSTITYLLKEKEELTQAEIVDEFKRWSEDKAKRFPEEDIINGIDKLFDFHVIEKTLMGYTLNQSIAYNHN
;
A
#
# COMPACT_ATOMS: atom_id res chain seq x y z
N MET A 1 3.68 25.32 -29.46
CA MET A 1 3.52 24.17 -30.39
C MET A 1 3.25 22.87 -29.63
N ILE A 2 2.20 22.11 -29.99
CA ILE A 2 1.89 20.80 -29.38
C ILE A 2 2.55 19.67 -30.18
N ILE A 3 3.25 18.78 -29.50
CA ILE A 3 3.98 17.63 -30.07
C ILE A 3 3.51 16.36 -29.36
N TYR A 4 3.01 15.40 -30.14
CA TYR A 4 2.65 14.08 -29.62
C TYR A 4 3.85 13.16 -29.59
N THR A 5 4.01 12.42 -28.50
CA THR A 5 5.12 11.48 -28.32
C THR A 5 4.73 10.28 -27.46
N THR A 6 5.60 9.29 -27.40
CA THR A 6 5.47 8.10 -26.53
C THR A 6 6.78 7.90 -25.79
N GLY A 7 6.73 7.29 -24.60
CA GLY A 7 7.92 7.00 -23.82
C GLY A 7 7.76 7.29 -22.32
N ASP A 8 8.89 7.36 -21.63
CA ASP A 8 8.92 7.71 -20.20
C ASP A 8 8.90 9.23 -20.02
N LEU A 9 7.77 9.77 -19.57
CA LEU A 9 7.60 11.19 -19.31
C LEU A 9 8.65 11.74 -18.33
N LEU A 10 9.10 10.93 -17.38
CA LEU A 10 10.06 11.35 -16.37
C LEU A 10 11.48 11.55 -16.92
N LYS A 11 11.75 11.07 -18.14
CA LYS A 11 13.00 11.30 -18.87
C LYS A 11 12.91 12.50 -19.83
N SER A 12 11.77 13.19 -19.87
CA SER A 12 11.60 14.36 -20.73
C SER A 12 12.63 15.45 -20.40
N SER A 13 13.19 16.05 -21.44
CA SER A 13 14.05 17.23 -21.32
C SER A 13 13.26 18.49 -20.93
N ALA A 14 11.92 18.48 -21.00
CA ALA A 14 11.08 19.63 -20.69
C ALA A 14 11.29 20.22 -19.29
N ASP A 15 11.17 21.53 -19.16
CA ASP A 15 11.37 22.28 -17.91
C ASP A 15 10.33 21.89 -16.86
N ALA A 16 9.09 21.68 -17.29
CA ALA A 16 7.98 21.30 -16.44
C ALA A 16 7.46 19.89 -16.77
N LEU A 17 7.14 19.12 -15.73
CA LEU A 17 6.58 17.77 -15.83
C LEU A 17 5.24 17.71 -15.09
N VAL A 18 4.18 17.30 -15.77
CA VAL A 18 2.86 17.16 -15.16
C VAL A 18 2.71 15.78 -14.51
N ASN A 19 2.38 15.77 -13.23
CA ASN A 19 2.09 14.59 -12.44
C ASN A 19 0.59 14.50 -12.14
N THR A 20 -0.08 13.43 -12.58
CA THR A 20 -1.51 13.24 -12.27
C THR A 20 -1.70 12.71 -10.84
N VAL A 21 -2.34 13.48 -9.96
CA VAL A 21 -2.49 13.15 -8.53
C VAL A 21 -3.95 13.07 -8.08
N ASN A 22 -4.16 12.72 -6.80
CA ASN A 22 -5.43 12.90 -6.10
C ASN A 22 -5.32 14.06 -5.09
N CYS A 23 -6.41 14.37 -4.38
CA CYS A 23 -6.43 15.41 -3.34
C CYS A 23 -6.24 14.86 -1.92
N GLU A 24 -5.99 13.56 -1.74
CA GLU A 24 -5.87 12.91 -0.42
C GLU A 24 -4.40 12.68 0.01
N GLY A 25 -3.43 13.15 -0.78
CA GLY A 25 -2.01 13.02 -0.43
C GLY A 25 -1.41 11.64 -0.73
N TYR A 26 -2.02 10.81 -1.57
CA TYR A 26 -1.53 9.44 -1.85
C TYR A 26 -0.94 9.27 -3.25
N MET A 27 0.38 9.15 -3.39
CA MET A 27 1.03 8.72 -4.65
C MET A 27 1.34 7.22 -4.64
N GLY A 28 0.30 6.39 -4.81
CA GLY A 28 0.39 4.93 -4.55
C GLY A 28 0.57 4.02 -5.77
N LYS A 29 0.24 4.49 -6.98
CA LYS A 29 0.31 3.70 -8.22
C LYS A 29 0.49 4.57 -9.47
N GLY A 30 0.80 3.93 -10.60
CA GLY A 30 0.92 4.59 -11.91
C GLY A 30 1.99 5.68 -11.91
N ILE A 31 1.81 6.70 -12.76
CA ILE A 31 2.78 7.78 -12.93
C ILE A 31 3.03 8.56 -11.63
N ALA A 32 2.00 8.80 -10.81
CA ALA A 32 2.15 9.49 -9.52
C ALA A 32 3.16 8.79 -8.59
N TYR A 33 3.10 7.47 -8.54
CA TYR A 33 4.06 6.70 -7.77
C TYR A 33 5.48 6.83 -8.32
N GLN A 34 5.64 6.85 -9.65
CA GLN A 34 6.94 7.08 -10.26
C GLN A 34 7.48 8.49 -9.95
N PHE A 35 6.63 9.52 -9.97
CA PHE A 35 6.98 10.88 -9.51
C PHE A 35 7.38 10.90 -8.02
N LYS A 36 6.66 10.20 -7.13
CA LYS A 36 7.07 10.08 -5.72
C LYS A 36 8.46 9.48 -5.58
N MET A 37 8.77 8.47 -6.41
CA MET A 37 10.05 7.78 -6.38
C MET A 37 11.19 8.67 -6.89
N GLN A 38 10.95 9.46 -7.94
CA GLN A 38 11.96 10.30 -8.58
C GLN A 38 12.11 11.68 -7.93
N PHE A 39 11.02 12.24 -7.37
CA PHE A 39 10.95 13.59 -6.80
C PHE A 39 10.37 13.52 -5.37
N PRO A 40 11.14 13.00 -4.40
CA PRO A 40 10.65 12.75 -3.05
C PRO A 40 10.31 14.02 -2.27
N ASN A 41 10.95 15.16 -2.54
CA ASN A 41 10.63 16.42 -1.85
C ASN A 41 9.34 17.04 -2.38
N ASN A 42 9.08 16.94 -3.69
CA ASN A 42 7.78 17.23 -4.28
C ASN A 42 6.67 16.41 -3.61
N ASN A 43 6.88 15.11 -3.35
CA ASN A 43 5.86 14.31 -2.67
C ASN A 43 5.64 14.75 -1.21
N LYS A 44 6.67 15.17 -0.48
CA LYS A 44 6.50 15.72 0.88
C LYS A 44 5.64 16.99 0.87
N ASP A 45 5.93 17.90 -0.05
CA ASP A 45 5.21 19.17 -0.17
C ASP A 45 3.77 18.97 -0.66
N TYR A 46 3.57 18.10 -1.66
CA TYR A 46 2.25 17.66 -2.12
C TYR A 46 1.38 17.10 -0.98
N VAL A 47 1.94 16.25 -0.11
CA VAL A 47 1.20 15.69 1.04
C VAL A 47 0.78 16.82 1.99
N LYS A 48 1.63 17.82 2.20
CA LYS A 48 1.31 19.00 3.02
C LYS A 48 0.17 19.81 2.37
N ALA A 49 0.27 20.12 1.08
CA ALA A 49 -0.74 20.87 0.34
C ALA A 49 -2.12 20.18 0.31
N CYS A 50 -2.15 18.83 0.27
CA CYS A 50 -3.40 18.09 0.41
C CYS A 50 -3.99 18.24 1.82
N LYS A 51 -3.16 18.15 2.86
CA LYS A 51 -3.60 18.25 4.26
C LYS A 51 -4.12 19.65 4.63
N THR A 52 -3.53 20.70 4.06
CA THR A 52 -3.97 22.09 4.28
C THR A 52 -5.14 22.49 3.40
N GLY A 53 -5.56 21.63 2.46
CA GLY A 53 -6.64 21.91 1.52
C GLY A 53 -6.27 22.89 0.41
N GLU A 54 -4.98 23.24 0.28
CA GLU A 54 -4.46 24.06 -0.82
C GLU A 54 -4.61 23.38 -2.18
N LEU A 55 -4.46 22.04 -2.21
CA LEU A 55 -4.65 21.24 -3.41
C LEU A 55 -6.04 20.61 -3.46
N GLN A 56 -6.86 21.07 -4.42
CA GLN A 56 -8.21 20.58 -4.69
C GLN A 56 -8.45 20.48 -6.19
N ILE A 57 -9.56 19.87 -6.61
CA ILE A 57 -9.95 19.82 -8.02
C ILE A 57 -9.99 21.24 -8.62
N GLY A 58 -9.30 21.44 -9.74
CA GLY A 58 -9.20 22.73 -10.42
C GLY A 58 -8.14 23.68 -9.84
N LYS A 59 -7.43 23.29 -8.79
CA LYS A 59 -6.23 23.98 -8.31
C LYS A 59 -5.01 23.13 -8.62
N LEU A 60 -3.92 23.77 -9.06
CA LEU A 60 -2.66 23.10 -9.29
C LEU A 60 -1.68 23.43 -8.17
N HIS A 61 -0.87 22.44 -7.81
CA HIS A 61 0.28 22.62 -6.94
C HIS A 61 1.53 22.36 -7.76
N TYR A 62 2.57 23.17 -7.61
CA TYR A 62 3.86 22.91 -8.25
C TYR A 62 4.99 22.94 -7.23
N PHE A 63 6.04 22.19 -7.51
CA PHE A 63 7.27 22.16 -6.71
C PHE A 63 8.48 22.12 -7.63
N LYS A 64 9.59 22.75 -7.24
CA LYS A 64 10.85 22.70 -7.98
C LYS A 64 11.79 21.68 -7.35
N GLU A 65 12.19 20.66 -8.10
CA GLU A 65 13.13 19.64 -7.65
C GLU A 65 14.00 19.20 -8.83
N ASP A 66 15.32 19.11 -8.60
CA ASP A 66 16.29 18.65 -9.61
C ASP A 66 16.26 19.42 -10.94
N GLY A 67 16.07 20.73 -10.87
CA GLY A 67 16.00 21.58 -12.06
C GLY A 67 14.73 21.41 -12.89
N LYS A 68 13.72 20.67 -12.39
CA LYS A 68 12.40 20.52 -13.01
C LYS A 68 11.32 21.22 -12.18
N ILE A 69 10.27 21.68 -12.86
CA ILE A 69 9.02 22.14 -12.24
C ILE A 69 8.02 20.97 -12.29
N ILE A 70 7.71 20.38 -11.15
CA ILE A 70 6.75 19.28 -11.06
C ILE A 70 5.38 19.86 -10.78
N ILE A 71 4.44 19.71 -11.71
CA ILE A 71 3.07 20.22 -11.59
C ILE A 71 2.15 19.07 -11.19
N ASN A 72 1.74 19.02 -9.93
CA ASN A 72 0.78 18.06 -9.40
C ASN A 72 -0.64 18.47 -9.83
N PHE A 73 -1.17 17.76 -10.82
CA PHE A 73 -2.45 17.97 -11.46
C PHE A 73 -3.52 17.03 -10.89
N PRO A 74 -4.50 17.52 -10.11
CA PRO A 74 -5.54 16.67 -9.55
C PRO A 74 -6.48 16.14 -10.62
N THR A 75 -6.39 14.83 -10.90
CA THR A 75 -7.32 14.14 -11.81
C THR A 75 -8.34 13.30 -11.05
N LYS A 76 -8.22 13.23 -9.72
CA LYS A 76 -9.14 12.52 -8.83
C LYS A 76 -9.30 13.30 -7.54
N ASN A 77 -10.49 13.27 -6.97
CA ASN A 77 -10.66 13.77 -5.60
C ASN A 77 -10.10 12.73 -4.61
N LYS A 78 -10.69 11.52 -4.61
CA LYS A 78 -10.23 10.39 -3.81
C LYS A 78 -9.42 9.39 -4.64
N TRP A 79 -8.39 8.78 -4.07
CA TRP A 79 -7.48 7.89 -4.82
C TRP A 79 -8.16 6.60 -5.33
N ARG A 80 -9.19 6.11 -4.61
CA ARG A 80 -10.01 4.94 -5.00
C ARG A 80 -11.09 5.27 -6.04
N ALA A 81 -11.46 6.54 -6.21
CA ALA A 81 -12.51 6.95 -7.15
C ALA A 81 -12.01 6.96 -8.60
N LYS A 82 -12.93 6.94 -9.57
CA LYS A 82 -12.62 7.20 -10.98
C LYS A 82 -12.32 8.69 -11.20
N SER A 83 -11.62 9.00 -12.29
CA SER A 83 -11.46 10.38 -12.74
C SER A 83 -12.74 10.85 -13.41
N LYS A 84 -12.87 12.16 -13.60
CA LYS A 84 -13.98 12.76 -14.34
C LYS A 84 -13.43 13.80 -15.30
N ILE A 85 -14.07 13.95 -16.47
CA ILE A 85 -13.62 14.91 -17.48
C ILE A 85 -13.65 16.36 -16.95
N GLU A 86 -14.62 16.70 -16.10
CA GLU A 86 -14.72 17.99 -15.41
C GLU A 86 -13.48 18.35 -14.56
N TYR A 87 -12.76 17.34 -14.06
CA TYR A 87 -11.53 17.56 -13.28
C TYR A 87 -10.36 17.93 -14.19
N VAL A 88 -10.29 17.28 -15.35
CA VAL A 88 -9.29 17.57 -16.38
C VAL A 88 -9.52 18.95 -16.96
N GLU A 89 -10.77 19.31 -17.26
CA GLU A 89 -11.11 20.62 -17.79
C GLU A 89 -10.68 21.76 -16.86
N LYS A 90 -11.11 21.72 -15.60
CA LYS A 90 -10.75 22.74 -14.61
C LYS A 90 -9.24 22.82 -14.36
N GLY A 91 -8.56 21.67 -14.36
CA GLY A 91 -7.12 21.63 -14.18
C GLY A 91 -6.37 22.22 -15.39
N LEU A 92 -6.86 22.02 -16.62
CA LEU A 92 -6.27 22.62 -17.81
C LEU A 92 -6.47 24.14 -17.85
N ASP A 93 -7.63 24.64 -17.41
CA ASP A 93 -7.86 26.08 -17.26
C ASP A 93 -6.84 26.74 -16.32
N GLU A 94 -6.50 26.07 -15.22
CA GLU A 94 -5.47 26.55 -14.30
C GLU A 94 -4.04 26.33 -14.84
N LEU A 95 -3.83 25.26 -15.63
CA LEU A 95 -2.52 24.96 -16.22
C LEU A 95 -2.08 26.04 -17.21
N VAL A 96 -2.98 26.54 -18.06
CA VAL A 96 -2.69 27.63 -19.01
C VAL A 96 -2.17 28.85 -18.26
N LYS A 97 -2.88 29.28 -17.21
CA LYS A 97 -2.46 30.42 -16.37
C LYS A 97 -1.14 30.17 -15.67
N LEU A 98 -0.91 28.94 -15.20
CA LEU A 98 0.31 28.56 -14.50
C LEU A 98 1.53 28.56 -15.44
N ILE A 99 1.37 28.11 -16.69
CA ILE A 99 2.43 28.14 -17.72
C ILE A 99 2.91 29.56 -17.94
N GLU A 100 1.98 30.49 -18.16
CA GLU A 100 2.28 31.91 -18.35
C GLU A 100 2.92 32.52 -17.09
N ARG A 101 2.29 32.33 -15.92
CA ARG A 101 2.75 32.90 -14.64
C ARG A 101 4.17 32.47 -14.27
N LEU A 102 4.56 31.24 -14.61
CA LEU A 102 5.89 30.70 -14.30
C LEU A 102 6.89 30.84 -15.45
N GLY A 103 6.47 31.38 -16.61
CA GLY A 103 7.33 31.51 -17.79
C GLY A 103 7.86 30.17 -18.30
N ILE A 104 7.05 29.10 -18.22
CA ILE A 104 7.44 27.74 -18.62
C ILE A 104 7.63 27.70 -20.15
N GLN A 105 8.84 27.36 -20.60
CA GLN A 105 9.19 27.28 -22.03
C GLN A 105 8.90 25.89 -22.62
N SER A 106 9.00 24.84 -21.80
CA SER A 106 8.69 23.48 -22.22
C SER A 106 7.99 22.67 -21.14
N ILE A 107 6.95 21.91 -21.51
CA ILE A 107 6.15 21.11 -20.57
C ILE A 107 5.82 19.74 -21.15
N ALA A 108 5.96 18.69 -20.32
CA ALA A 108 5.56 17.33 -20.63
C ALA A 108 4.28 16.94 -19.87
N ILE A 109 3.27 16.46 -20.61
CA ILE A 109 1.93 16.16 -20.08
C ILE A 109 1.57 14.69 -20.35
N PRO A 110 1.20 13.89 -19.32
CA PRO A 110 0.76 12.51 -19.49
C PRO A 110 -0.70 12.44 -19.95
N PRO A 111 -1.23 11.24 -20.27
CA PRO A 111 -2.63 11.08 -20.63
C PRO A 111 -3.55 11.26 -19.41
N LEU A 112 -4.02 12.49 -19.21
CA LEU A 112 -4.71 12.95 -18.00
C LEU A 112 -5.95 12.10 -17.71
N GLY A 113 -5.95 11.39 -16.58
CA GLY A 113 -7.10 10.59 -16.12
C GLY A 113 -7.48 9.38 -17.00
N SER A 114 -6.81 9.12 -18.13
CA SER A 114 -7.22 8.07 -19.09
C SER A 114 -6.76 6.66 -18.70
N GLY A 115 -5.67 6.52 -17.94
CA GLY A 115 -5.21 5.23 -17.41
C GLY A 115 -5.98 4.79 -16.16
N ASN A 116 -5.36 4.94 -14.98
CA ASN A 116 -5.97 4.59 -13.69
C ASN A 116 -7.28 5.33 -13.36
N GLY A 117 -7.60 6.41 -14.09
CA GLY A 117 -8.83 7.19 -13.94
C GLY A 117 -9.99 6.70 -14.81
N GLY A 118 -9.73 5.95 -15.88
CA GLY A 118 -10.73 5.36 -16.76
C GLY A 118 -11.43 6.32 -17.73
N LEU A 119 -10.85 7.50 -17.99
CA LEU A 119 -11.36 8.39 -19.04
C LEU A 119 -10.99 7.87 -20.44
N ILE A 120 -11.81 8.19 -21.44
CA ILE A 120 -11.54 7.86 -22.83
C ILE A 120 -10.49 8.83 -23.38
N TRP A 121 -9.38 8.30 -23.90
CA TRP A 121 -8.24 9.12 -24.33
C TRP A 121 -8.59 10.12 -25.44
N SER A 122 -9.44 9.74 -26.41
CA SER A 122 -9.86 10.65 -27.49
C SER A 122 -10.51 11.93 -26.96
N ASP A 123 -11.35 11.81 -25.94
CA ASP A 123 -12.08 12.94 -25.36
C ASP A 123 -11.12 13.84 -24.58
N VAL A 124 -10.21 13.23 -23.81
CA VAL A 124 -9.16 13.95 -23.08
C VAL A 124 -8.21 14.66 -24.04
N LYS A 125 -7.80 14.01 -25.14
CA LYS A 125 -6.92 14.57 -26.17
C LYS A 125 -7.54 15.81 -26.81
N SER A 126 -8.79 15.72 -27.26
CA SER A 126 -9.52 16.86 -27.83
C SER A 126 -9.63 18.03 -26.86
N LEU A 127 -9.85 17.73 -25.56
CA LEU A 127 -9.89 18.76 -24.53
C LEU A 127 -8.53 19.43 -24.28
N ILE A 128 -7.44 18.65 -24.27
CA ILE A 128 -6.06 19.16 -24.17
C ILE A 128 -5.77 20.10 -25.33
N GLU A 129 -6.04 19.68 -26.57
CA GLU A 129 -5.83 20.50 -27.78
C GLU A 129 -6.60 21.82 -27.69
N LYS A 130 -7.88 21.75 -27.34
CA LYS A 130 -8.75 22.93 -27.22
C LYS A 130 -8.27 23.93 -26.17
N LYS A 131 -7.80 23.46 -25.02
CA LYS A 131 -7.40 24.35 -23.91
C LYS A 131 -6.00 24.90 -24.11
N LEU A 132 -5.07 24.06 -24.56
CA LEU A 132 -3.66 24.45 -24.71
C LEU A 132 -3.38 25.20 -26.01
N SER A 133 -4.32 25.31 -26.94
CA SER A 133 -4.21 26.21 -28.09
C SER A 133 -4.13 27.69 -27.71
N ALA A 134 -4.53 28.05 -26.48
CA ALA A 134 -4.42 29.41 -25.95
C ALA A 134 -3.03 29.73 -25.38
N VAL A 135 -2.13 28.75 -25.27
CA VAL A 135 -0.76 28.95 -24.81
C VAL A 135 0.09 29.52 -25.96
N ASP A 136 1.03 30.40 -25.62
CA ASP A 136 2.00 30.98 -26.57
C ASP A 136 2.64 29.90 -27.46
N GLU A 137 2.72 30.18 -28.75
CA GLU A 137 3.22 29.25 -29.76
C GLU A 137 4.68 28.83 -29.53
N ASN A 138 5.47 29.67 -28.87
CA ASN A 138 6.87 29.41 -28.51
C ASN A 138 7.03 28.38 -27.40
N VAL A 139 5.97 28.10 -26.62
CA VAL A 139 6.02 27.08 -25.58
C VAL A 139 5.93 25.69 -26.22
N GLN A 140 6.91 24.84 -25.91
CA GLN A 140 6.93 23.45 -26.37
C GLN A 140 6.09 22.56 -25.46
N ILE A 141 4.98 22.04 -25.98
CA ILE A 141 4.06 21.17 -25.21
C ILE A 141 4.20 19.75 -25.72
N LEU A 142 4.80 18.86 -24.92
CA LEU A 142 4.97 17.45 -25.22
C LEU A 142 3.82 16.65 -24.59
N ILE A 143 2.92 16.11 -25.41
CA ILE A 143 1.83 15.24 -24.95
C ILE A 143 2.26 13.79 -25.10
N TYR A 144 2.42 13.10 -23.98
CA TYR A 144 2.69 11.67 -23.94
C TYR A 144 1.40 10.90 -24.13
N GLU A 145 1.33 10.11 -25.19
CA GLU A 145 0.18 9.26 -25.47
C GLU A 145 0.20 8.00 -24.58
N PRO A 146 -0.96 7.36 -24.34
CA PRO A 146 -1.02 6.11 -23.59
C PRO A 146 -0.14 5.02 -24.23
N SER A 147 1.00 4.73 -23.61
CA SER A 147 1.88 3.61 -23.96
C SER A 147 2.05 2.66 -22.78
N GLN A 148 2.64 1.47 -22.99
CA GLN A 148 2.85 0.48 -21.92
C GLN A 148 3.65 1.04 -20.73
N ASN A 149 3.35 0.50 -19.54
CA ASN A 149 3.81 0.97 -18.23
C ASN A 149 5.34 1.10 -18.12
N TYR A 150 5.86 2.34 -18.17
CA TYR A 150 7.24 2.63 -17.77
C TYR A 150 7.37 2.61 -16.23
N VAL A 151 8.40 1.91 -15.73
CA VAL A 151 8.69 1.77 -14.29
C VAL A 151 9.95 2.58 -13.98
N SER A 152 9.80 3.66 -13.21
CA SER A 152 10.94 4.44 -12.70
C SER A 152 11.65 3.70 -11.56
N GLN A 153 12.93 3.99 -11.40
CA GLN A 153 13.70 3.56 -10.24
C GLN A 153 13.61 4.59 -9.12
N PRO A 154 13.47 4.14 -7.86
CA PRO A 154 13.61 4.98 -6.68
C PRO A 154 14.87 5.85 -6.69
N LYS A 155 14.71 7.17 -6.52
CA LYS A 155 15.84 8.11 -6.39
C LYS A 155 16.40 8.15 -4.98
N ALA A 156 15.54 8.00 -3.97
CA ALA A 156 15.94 7.89 -2.57
C ALA A 156 15.67 6.48 -2.06
N GLU A 157 16.58 5.96 -1.25
CA GLU A 157 16.43 4.66 -0.61
C GLU A 157 15.29 4.71 0.43
N PRO A 158 14.29 3.83 0.34
CA PRO A 158 13.24 3.74 1.36
C PRO A 158 13.83 3.35 2.71
N SER A 159 13.43 4.07 3.77
CA SER A 159 13.80 3.67 5.12
C SER A 159 13.00 2.44 5.55
N LEU A 160 13.74 1.37 5.89
CA LEU A 160 13.21 0.15 6.49
C LEU A 160 13.90 -0.07 7.85
N SER A 161 13.14 -0.63 8.79
CA SER A 161 13.59 -0.98 10.13
C SER A 161 13.60 -2.49 10.33
N LEU A 162 13.81 -2.94 11.57
CA LEU A 162 13.68 -4.33 11.99
C LEU A 162 12.36 -4.99 11.53
N SER A 163 11.24 -4.26 11.54
CA SER A 163 9.96 -4.82 11.07
C SER A 163 9.98 -5.18 9.58
N GLY A 164 10.81 -4.48 8.79
CA GLY A 164 11.09 -4.86 7.40
C GLY A 164 11.76 -6.23 7.30
N LEU A 165 12.78 -6.49 8.15
CA LEU A 165 13.43 -7.81 8.23
C LEU A 165 12.44 -8.90 8.65
N VAL A 166 11.64 -8.66 9.69
CA VAL A 166 10.62 -9.60 10.19
C VAL A 166 9.62 -9.98 9.08
N LEU A 167 9.07 -9.02 8.34
CA LEU A 167 8.12 -9.31 7.26
C LEU A 167 8.76 -10.04 6.07
N MET A 168 10.03 -9.75 5.77
CA MET A 168 10.80 -10.46 4.75
C MET A 168 11.09 -11.91 5.16
N ASP A 169 11.36 -12.16 6.45
CA ASP A 169 11.58 -13.50 7.00
C ASP A 169 10.28 -14.32 7.06
N ILE A 170 9.16 -13.70 7.47
CA ILE A 170 7.82 -14.31 7.35
C ILE A 170 7.56 -14.74 5.90
N LYS A 171 7.82 -13.85 4.93
CA LYS A 171 7.64 -14.16 3.51
C LYS A 171 8.53 -15.34 3.07
N HIS A 172 9.75 -15.44 3.60
CA HIS A 172 10.66 -16.54 3.29
C HIS A 172 10.09 -17.90 3.74
N HIS A 173 9.41 -17.94 4.89
CA HIS A 173 8.84 -19.17 5.44
C HIS A 173 7.44 -19.54 4.90
N LEU A 174 6.77 -18.65 4.16
CA LEU A 174 5.46 -18.91 3.56
C LEU A 174 5.57 -19.72 2.24
N LYS A 175 4.85 -20.84 2.15
CA LYS A 175 4.73 -21.65 0.92
C LYS A 175 3.86 -20.98 -0.15
N LYS A 176 2.79 -20.30 0.30
CA LYS A 176 1.91 -19.46 -0.55
C LYS A 176 1.94 -18.04 -0.01
N PHE A 177 2.18 -17.07 -0.88
CA PHE A 177 2.29 -15.68 -0.49
C PHE A 177 1.18 -14.82 -1.10
N ASP A 178 0.44 -14.14 -0.23
CA ASP A 178 -0.43 -13.02 -0.56
C ASP A 178 -0.52 -12.07 0.66
N THR A 179 -1.19 -10.93 0.49
CA THR A 179 -1.31 -9.92 1.54
C THR A 179 -2.06 -10.42 2.77
N LEU A 180 -3.06 -11.29 2.61
CA LEU A 180 -3.83 -11.83 3.73
C LEU A 180 -2.94 -12.79 4.53
N ARG A 181 -2.23 -13.71 3.86
CA ARG A 181 -1.33 -14.65 4.52
C ARG A 181 -0.22 -13.95 5.28
N LEU A 182 0.42 -12.92 4.69
CA LEU A 182 1.42 -12.11 5.40
C LEU A 182 0.84 -11.47 6.67
N GLN A 183 -0.36 -10.87 6.58
CA GLN A 183 -1.05 -10.27 7.72
C GLN A 183 -1.38 -11.31 8.79
N LYS A 184 -1.88 -12.48 8.40
CA LYS A 184 -2.26 -13.53 9.36
C LYS A 184 -1.06 -14.22 9.99
N THR A 185 0.03 -14.40 9.26
CA THR A 185 1.27 -14.94 9.84
C THR A 185 1.87 -13.96 10.84
N ALA A 186 1.90 -12.66 10.55
CA ALA A 186 2.32 -11.65 11.52
C ALA A 186 1.39 -11.62 12.75
N PHE A 187 0.08 -11.79 12.55
CA PHE A 187 -0.88 -11.89 13.66
C PHE A 187 -0.62 -13.13 14.54
N TYR A 188 -0.41 -14.30 13.95
CA TYR A 188 -0.11 -15.50 14.70
C TYR A 188 1.29 -15.47 15.33
N MET A 189 2.26 -14.74 14.77
CA MET A 189 3.55 -14.48 15.42
C MET A 189 3.34 -13.73 16.74
N ASP A 190 2.53 -12.67 16.76
CA ASP A 190 2.17 -11.93 17.98
C ASP A 190 1.43 -12.84 18.98
N VAL A 191 0.42 -13.58 18.52
CA VAL A 191 -0.34 -14.51 19.38
C VAL A 191 0.58 -15.56 19.99
N PHE A 192 1.47 -16.16 19.20
CA PHE A 192 2.32 -17.25 19.65
C PHE A 192 3.47 -16.79 20.53
N SER A 193 3.96 -15.56 20.33
CA SER A 193 5.00 -14.98 21.18
C SER A 193 4.45 -14.39 22.48
N GLY A 194 3.14 -14.18 22.59
CA GLY A 194 2.54 -13.42 23.67
C GLY A 194 2.92 -11.92 23.65
N GLN A 195 3.50 -11.43 22.55
CA GLN A 195 3.96 -10.05 22.40
C GLN A 195 3.04 -9.29 21.44
N GLN A 196 2.86 -8.00 21.71
CA GLN A 196 2.20 -7.07 20.78
C GLN A 196 3.26 -6.35 19.94
N TYR A 197 3.84 -7.06 18.97
CA TYR A 197 4.84 -6.49 18.08
C TYR A 197 4.19 -5.62 16.99
N PHE A 198 3.01 -6.04 16.49
CA PHE A 198 2.18 -5.29 15.55
C PHE A 198 0.86 -4.85 16.19
N ASN A 199 0.18 -3.88 15.59
CA ASN A 199 -1.03 -3.25 16.13
C ASN A 199 -2.28 -3.72 15.38
N PHE A 200 -2.68 -4.98 15.63
CA PHE A 200 -3.84 -5.58 14.97
C PHE A 200 -5.16 -5.03 15.50
N THR A 201 -6.01 -4.60 14.58
CA THR A 201 -7.37 -4.11 14.84
C THR A 201 -8.41 -4.88 14.01
N ARG A 202 -9.69 -4.81 14.39
CA ARG A 202 -10.79 -5.34 13.57
C ARG A 202 -10.81 -4.68 12.19
N HIS A 203 -10.85 -5.47 11.12
CA HIS A 203 -10.95 -4.99 9.75
C HIS A 203 -11.75 -5.98 8.87
N LYS A 204 -11.96 -5.64 7.60
CA LYS A 204 -12.84 -6.38 6.66
C LYS A 204 -12.64 -7.90 6.65
N TYR A 205 -11.39 -8.37 6.68
CA TYR A 205 -11.04 -9.80 6.58
C TYR A 205 -10.42 -10.34 7.88
N GLY A 206 -10.94 -9.93 9.03
CA GLY A 206 -10.38 -10.29 10.35
C GLY A 206 -9.31 -9.29 10.83
N PRO A 207 -8.42 -9.68 11.77
CA PRO A 207 -7.38 -8.81 12.30
C PRO A 207 -6.45 -8.27 11.20
N TYR A 208 -6.12 -6.98 11.28
CA TYR A 208 -5.28 -6.29 10.31
C TYR A 208 -4.43 -5.18 10.96
N ASP A 209 -3.19 -5.04 10.52
CA ASP A 209 -2.35 -3.89 10.81
C ASP A 209 -1.97 -3.16 9.50
N ASN A 210 -2.32 -1.87 9.43
CA ASN A 210 -2.02 -1.02 8.28
C ASN A 210 -0.50 -0.77 8.10
N SER A 211 0.28 -0.84 9.17
CA SER A 211 1.75 -0.69 9.14
C SER A 211 2.39 -1.74 8.23
N ILE A 212 1.91 -2.99 8.27
CA ILE A 212 2.41 -4.10 7.45
C ILE A 212 2.24 -3.82 5.96
N ALA A 213 1.13 -3.19 5.55
CA ALA A 213 0.91 -2.83 4.15
C ALA A 213 1.87 -1.72 3.68
N ILE A 214 2.13 -0.74 4.56
CA ILE A 214 3.10 0.34 4.29
C ILE A 214 4.51 -0.25 4.17
N ILE A 215 4.93 -1.07 5.13
CA ILE A 215 6.26 -1.70 5.14
C ILE A 215 6.42 -2.61 3.92
N SER A 216 5.39 -3.40 3.56
CA SER A 216 5.41 -4.27 2.36
C SER A 216 5.60 -3.48 1.07
N ARG A 217 5.02 -2.28 0.97
CA ARG A 217 5.27 -1.38 -0.16
C ARG A 217 6.70 -0.85 -0.13
N ASN A 218 7.19 -0.44 1.02
CA ASN A 218 8.57 0.05 1.18
C ASN A 218 9.60 -1.06 0.86
N ILE A 219 9.34 -2.33 1.19
CA ILE A 219 10.18 -3.47 0.78
C ILE A 219 10.25 -3.57 -0.75
N LYS A 220 9.14 -3.42 -1.46
CA LYS A 220 9.14 -3.41 -2.93
C LYS A 220 9.89 -2.21 -3.51
N GLU A 221 9.76 -1.03 -2.90
CA GLU A 221 10.55 0.15 -3.27
C GLU A 221 12.04 -0.12 -3.03
N TYR A 222 12.40 -0.72 -1.91
CA TYR A 222 13.77 -1.03 -1.51
C TYR A 222 14.44 -2.00 -2.49
N GLN A 223 13.71 -3.05 -2.89
CA GLN A 223 14.16 -4.00 -3.90
C GLN A 223 14.48 -3.31 -5.24
N LYS A 224 13.62 -2.37 -5.66
CA LYS A 224 13.83 -1.60 -6.89
C LYS A 224 15.03 -0.67 -6.79
N TYR A 225 15.19 0.03 -5.65
CA TYR A 225 16.32 0.94 -5.42
C TYR A 225 17.66 0.20 -5.53
N HIS A 226 17.76 -0.97 -4.90
CA HIS A 226 18.99 -1.79 -4.92
C HIS A 226 19.11 -2.70 -6.15
N GLY A 227 18.16 -2.64 -7.10
CA GLY A 227 18.19 -3.46 -8.31
C GLY A 227 18.08 -4.97 -8.07
N VAL A 228 17.61 -5.41 -6.91
CA VAL A 228 17.52 -6.82 -6.52
C VAL A 228 16.20 -7.46 -6.95
N LYS A 229 16.25 -8.74 -7.34
CA LYS A 229 15.09 -9.43 -7.94
C LYS A 229 14.22 -10.15 -6.93
N ASN A 230 14.76 -10.51 -5.77
CA ASN A 230 14.05 -11.28 -4.77
C ASN A 230 14.18 -10.67 -3.36
N THR A 231 13.35 -11.16 -2.44
CA THR A 231 13.26 -10.62 -1.09
C THR A 231 14.43 -11.06 -0.21
N LYS A 232 15.08 -12.18 -0.53
CA LYS A 232 16.26 -12.69 0.21
C LYS A 232 17.48 -11.78 0.03
N GLU A 233 17.71 -11.31 -1.19
CA GLU A 233 18.76 -10.32 -1.48
C GLU A 233 18.49 -9.00 -0.74
N ALA A 234 17.25 -8.48 -0.82
CA ALA A 234 16.87 -7.28 -0.09
C ALA A 234 17.01 -7.43 1.43
N TYR A 235 16.69 -8.60 1.98
CA TYR A 235 16.91 -8.92 3.38
C TYR A 235 18.40 -8.79 3.74
N GLY A 236 19.30 -9.39 2.96
CA GLY A 236 20.74 -9.34 3.23
C GLY A 236 21.29 -7.91 3.22
N ILE A 237 20.88 -7.09 2.25
CA ILE A 237 21.28 -5.68 2.17
C ILE A 237 20.78 -4.91 3.40
N LEU A 238 19.49 -5.05 3.73
CA LEU A 238 18.93 -4.35 4.88
C LEU A 238 19.56 -4.83 6.19
N TYR A 239 19.75 -6.14 6.36
CA TYR A 239 20.34 -6.74 7.56
C TYR A 239 21.72 -6.13 7.81
N ASN A 240 22.62 -6.19 6.82
CA ASN A 240 23.96 -5.63 6.94
C ASN A 240 23.97 -4.13 7.24
N LYS A 241 22.93 -3.40 6.81
CA LYS A 241 22.80 -1.97 7.02
C LYS A 241 22.33 -1.60 8.44
N ILE A 242 21.43 -2.38 9.03
CA ILE A 242 20.82 -2.04 10.34
C ILE A 242 21.25 -2.97 11.47
N VAL A 243 22.12 -3.94 11.19
CA VAL A 243 22.61 -4.92 12.17
C VAL A 243 23.26 -4.20 13.35
N SER A 244 22.85 -4.62 14.54
CA SER A 244 23.37 -4.21 15.83
C SER A 244 23.02 -5.31 16.83
N GLY A 245 23.72 -5.40 17.97
CA GLY A 245 23.43 -6.42 18.97
C GLY A 245 21.96 -6.42 19.44
N GLN A 246 21.31 -5.23 19.49
CA GLN A 246 19.88 -5.12 19.81
C GLN A 246 18.99 -5.69 18.69
N VAL A 247 19.32 -5.44 17.43
CA VAL A 247 18.58 -5.97 16.28
C VAL A 247 18.72 -7.48 16.21
N GLU A 248 19.92 -8.01 16.39
CA GLU A 248 20.19 -9.45 16.37
C GLU A 248 19.48 -10.17 17.52
N SER A 249 19.57 -9.64 18.75
CA SER A 249 18.86 -10.19 19.90
C SER A 249 17.34 -10.22 19.71
N LYS A 250 16.75 -9.14 19.18
CA LYS A 250 15.31 -9.10 18.88
C LYS A 250 14.92 -10.07 17.78
N LEU A 251 15.69 -10.17 16.69
CA LEU A 251 15.43 -11.13 15.62
C LEU A 251 15.50 -12.56 16.15
N ALA A 252 16.54 -12.90 16.92
CA ALA A 252 16.68 -14.22 17.53
C ALA A 252 15.50 -14.57 18.43
N THR A 253 14.99 -13.60 19.19
CA THR A 253 13.80 -13.78 20.05
C THR A 253 12.53 -14.03 19.23
N LEU A 254 12.36 -13.38 18.08
CA LEU A 254 11.17 -13.50 17.24
C LEU A 254 11.21 -14.71 16.29
N GLN A 255 12.40 -15.17 15.91
CA GLN A 255 12.57 -16.20 14.87
C GLN A 255 11.79 -17.50 15.12
N PRO A 256 11.76 -18.08 16.35
CA PRO A 256 10.96 -19.28 16.62
C PRO A 256 9.47 -19.06 16.34
N PHE A 257 8.94 -17.89 16.72
CA PHE A 257 7.53 -17.54 16.52
C PHE A 257 7.20 -17.21 15.07
N ILE A 258 8.13 -16.60 14.32
CA ILE A 258 8.00 -16.42 12.86
C ILE A 258 7.84 -17.77 12.18
N LYS A 259 8.72 -18.73 12.49
CA LYS A 259 8.68 -20.09 11.92
C LYS A 259 7.39 -20.80 12.29
N LYS A 260 7.04 -20.83 13.57
CA LYS A 260 5.82 -21.46 14.09
C LYS A 260 4.55 -20.87 13.45
N ALA A 261 4.46 -19.55 13.34
CA ALA A 261 3.33 -18.88 12.70
C ALA A 261 3.24 -19.18 11.20
N ALA A 262 4.36 -19.17 10.49
CA ALA A 262 4.39 -19.50 9.06
C ALA A 262 4.02 -20.97 8.83
N GLU A 263 4.54 -21.89 9.63
CA GLU A 263 4.19 -23.32 9.60
C GLU A 263 2.70 -23.54 9.84
N TYR A 264 2.12 -22.87 10.85
CA TYR A 264 0.68 -22.89 11.11
C TYR A 264 -0.12 -22.41 9.90
N VAL A 265 0.20 -21.22 9.37
CA VAL A 265 -0.49 -20.66 8.20
C VAL A 265 -0.34 -21.52 6.94
N ASN A 266 0.79 -22.20 6.78
CA ASN A 266 1.08 -23.09 5.65
C ASN A 266 0.23 -24.38 5.66
N ARG A 267 -0.43 -24.73 6.77
CA ARG A 267 -1.34 -25.89 6.84
C ARG A 267 -2.63 -25.65 6.04
N PHE A 268 -3.03 -24.39 5.89
CA PHE A 268 -4.30 -24.04 5.24
C PHE A 268 -4.13 -23.84 3.75
N SER A 269 -4.98 -24.52 2.97
CA SER A 269 -4.96 -24.47 1.51
C SER A 269 -5.66 -23.22 0.96
N THR A 270 -6.66 -22.70 1.69
CA THR A 270 -7.49 -21.55 1.30
C THR A 270 -7.34 -20.37 2.25
N ASN A 271 -7.66 -19.16 1.77
CA ASN A 271 -7.67 -17.96 2.61
C ASN A 271 -8.99 -17.79 3.38
N HIS A 272 -10.04 -18.49 2.96
CA HIS A 272 -11.35 -18.45 3.63
C HIS A 272 -11.26 -19.05 5.03
N GLU A 273 -10.70 -20.25 5.15
CA GLU A 273 -10.46 -20.92 6.43
C GLU A 273 -9.53 -20.09 7.34
N LEU A 274 -8.41 -19.61 6.80
CA LEU A 274 -7.46 -18.79 7.55
C LEU A 274 -8.07 -17.47 8.05
N GLU A 275 -8.96 -16.86 7.26
CA GLU A 275 -9.76 -15.71 7.69
C GLU A 275 -10.67 -16.08 8.87
N CYS A 276 -11.34 -17.23 8.82
CA CYS A 276 -12.20 -17.70 9.91
C CYS A 276 -11.41 -17.87 11.21
N LEU A 277 -10.35 -18.70 11.16
CA LEU A 277 -9.53 -19.03 12.33
C LEU A 277 -8.92 -17.78 12.95
N SER A 278 -8.34 -16.89 12.14
CA SER A 278 -7.75 -15.65 12.66
C SER A 278 -8.77 -14.67 13.24
N THR A 279 -10.02 -14.71 12.77
CA THR A 279 -11.10 -13.90 13.34
C THR A 279 -11.49 -14.45 14.72
N ILE A 280 -11.70 -15.76 14.86
CA ILE A 280 -12.00 -16.42 16.15
C ILE A 280 -10.87 -16.17 17.16
N THR A 281 -9.61 -16.40 16.75
CA THR A 281 -8.44 -16.13 17.61
C THR A 281 -8.40 -14.67 18.09
N TYR A 282 -8.76 -13.72 17.23
CA TYR A 282 -8.80 -12.30 17.62
C TYR A 282 -9.90 -11.99 18.63
N LEU A 283 -11.10 -12.58 18.48
CA LEU A 283 -12.19 -12.41 19.44
C LEU A 283 -11.77 -12.88 20.84
N LEU A 284 -11.12 -14.04 20.93
CA LEU A 284 -10.59 -14.57 22.19
C LEU A 284 -9.44 -13.73 22.74
N LYS A 285 -8.64 -13.10 21.88
CA LYS A 285 -7.64 -12.10 22.31
C LYS A 285 -8.28 -10.86 22.95
N GLU A 286 -9.42 -10.41 22.43
CA GLU A 286 -10.11 -9.21 22.92
C GLU A 286 -10.97 -9.45 24.17
N LYS A 287 -11.54 -10.65 24.30
CA LYS A 287 -12.56 -10.96 25.31
C LYS A 287 -12.07 -11.93 26.39
N GLU A 288 -10.84 -12.42 26.27
CA GLU A 288 -10.18 -13.40 27.14
C GLU A 288 -10.83 -14.78 27.14
N GLU A 289 -12.15 -14.88 27.30
CA GLU A 289 -12.88 -16.14 27.38
C GLU A 289 -14.29 -16.00 26.77
N LEU A 290 -14.70 -16.97 25.93
CA LEU A 290 -16.01 -16.99 25.28
C LEU A 290 -16.53 -18.42 25.14
N THR A 291 -17.83 -18.63 25.31
CA THR A 291 -18.52 -19.87 24.93
C THR A 291 -18.54 -20.04 23.41
N GLN A 292 -18.79 -21.27 22.92
CA GLN A 292 -18.98 -21.53 21.49
C GLN A 292 -20.07 -20.64 20.87
N ALA A 293 -21.20 -20.48 21.57
CA ALA A 293 -22.32 -19.67 21.10
C ALA A 293 -21.95 -18.18 21.01
N GLU A 294 -21.22 -17.65 22.00
CA GLU A 294 -20.74 -16.27 21.98
C GLU A 294 -19.70 -16.02 20.88
N ILE A 295 -18.79 -16.98 20.62
CA ILE A 295 -17.86 -16.87 19.48
C ILE A 295 -18.64 -16.76 18.17
N VAL A 296 -19.66 -17.59 17.96
CA VAL A 296 -20.49 -17.54 16.74
C VAL A 296 -21.22 -16.19 16.62
N ASP A 297 -21.84 -15.71 17.69
CA ASP A 297 -22.58 -14.44 17.68
C ASP A 297 -21.64 -13.25 17.44
N GLU A 298 -20.52 -13.14 18.15
CA GLU A 298 -19.52 -12.10 17.97
C GLU A 298 -18.88 -12.13 16.57
N PHE A 299 -18.63 -13.33 16.03
CA PHE A 299 -18.11 -13.49 14.67
C PHE A 299 -19.10 -12.98 13.64
N LYS A 300 -20.39 -13.30 13.77
CA LYS A 300 -21.44 -12.81 12.87
C LYS A 300 -21.65 -11.29 13.01
N ARG A 301 -21.51 -10.74 14.22
CA ARG A 301 -21.56 -9.29 14.47
C ARG A 301 -20.36 -8.51 13.93
N TRP A 302 -19.29 -9.19 13.51
CA TRP A 302 -18.12 -8.55 12.92
C TRP A 302 -18.47 -7.70 11.69
N SER A 303 -19.34 -8.21 10.80
CA SER A 303 -19.97 -7.45 9.72
C SER A 303 -21.05 -8.27 9.00
N GLU A 304 -22.01 -7.59 8.37
CA GLU A 304 -23.03 -8.26 7.53
C GLU A 304 -22.42 -9.12 6.40
N ASP A 305 -21.37 -8.63 5.75
CA ASP A 305 -20.64 -9.37 4.70
C ASP A 305 -20.04 -10.67 5.26
N LYS A 306 -19.41 -10.61 6.43
CA LYS A 306 -18.77 -11.76 7.05
C LYS A 306 -19.82 -12.78 7.53
N ALA A 307 -20.91 -12.33 8.15
CA ALA A 307 -22.02 -13.20 8.54
C ALA A 307 -22.62 -13.97 7.35
N LYS A 308 -22.68 -13.36 6.16
CA LYS A 308 -23.15 -14.03 4.94
C LYS A 308 -22.16 -15.03 4.37
N ARG A 309 -20.85 -14.75 4.47
CA ARG A 309 -19.80 -15.59 3.89
C ARG A 309 -19.46 -16.81 4.74
N PHE A 310 -19.69 -16.76 6.06
CA PHE A 310 -19.33 -17.82 6.99
C PHE A 310 -20.59 -18.39 7.68
N PRO A 311 -21.10 -19.52 7.18
CA PRO A 311 -22.09 -20.33 7.89
C PRO A 311 -21.64 -20.65 9.32
N GLU A 312 -22.61 -20.91 10.20
CA GLU A 312 -22.33 -21.26 11.60
C GLU A 312 -21.45 -22.51 11.74
N GLU A 313 -21.70 -23.51 10.90
CA GLU A 313 -20.91 -24.74 10.86
C GLU A 313 -19.43 -24.47 10.58
N ASP A 314 -19.10 -23.52 9.70
CA ASP A 314 -17.70 -23.16 9.41
C ASP A 314 -17.02 -22.52 10.62
N ILE A 315 -17.76 -21.73 11.40
CA ILE A 315 -17.25 -21.08 12.60
C ILE A 315 -17.00 -22.14 13.69
N ILE A 316 -17.95 -23.06 13.90
CA ILE A 316 -17.83 -24.17 14.87
C ILE A 316 -16.65 -25.06 14.49
N ASN A 317 -16.57 -25.50 13.23
CA ASN A 317 -15.43 -26.26 12.71
C ASN A 317 -14.11 -25.49 12.89
N GLY A 318 -14.15 -24.16 12.82
CA GLY A 318 -13.01 -23.30 13.09
C GLY A 318 -12.56 -23.31 14.56
N ILE A 319 -13.52 -23.33 15.50
CA ILE A 319 -13.24 -23.45 16.94
C ILE A 319 -12.58 -24.81 17.22
N ASP A 320 -13.16 -25.89 16.72
CA ASP A 320 -12.64 -27.25 16.91
C ASP A 320 -11.21 -27.37 16.35
N LYS A 321 -10.95 -26.85 15.15
CA LYS A 321 -9.59 -26.83 14.59
C LYS A 321 -8.60 -26.02 15.43
N LEU A 322 -9.01 -24.85 15.95
CA LEU A 322 -8.13 -24.08 16.83
C LEU A 322 -7.79 -24.84 18.11
N PHE A 323 -8.75 -25.60 18.64
CA PHE A 323 -8.56 -26.44 19.82
C PHE A 323 -7.61 -27.61 19.52
N ASP A 324 -7.83 -28.31 18.40
CA ASP A 324 -6.98 -29.41 17.93
C ASP A 324 -5.54 -28.96 17.63
N PHE A 325 -5.35 -27.73 17.13
CA PHE A 325 -4.04 -27.14 16.92
C PHE A 325 -3.42 -26.53 18.18
N HIS A 326 -4.09 -26.64 19.33
CA HIS A 326 -3.67 -26.08 20.61
C HIS A 326 -3.44 -24.56 20.57
N VAL A 327 -4.17 -23.86 19.70
CA VAL A 327 -4.19 -22.39 19.66
C VAL A 327 -5.14 -21.84 20.74
N ILE A 328 -6.21 -22.58 21.01
CA ILE A 328 -7.15 -22.31 22.09
C ILE A 328 -7.23 -23.54 23.00
N GLU A 329 -7.71 -23.33 24.21
CA GLU A 329 -8.01 -24.38 25.17
C GLU A 329 -9.43 -24.24 25.68
N LYS A 330 -10.00 -25.35 26.18
CA LYS A 330 -11.35 -25.41 26.70
C LYS A 330 -11.31 -25.28 28.22
N THR A 331 -12.12 -24.38 28.75
CA THR A 331 -12.28 -24.13 30.18
C THR A 331 -13.65 -24.61 30.64
N LEU A 332 -13.98 -24.37 31.93
CA LEU A 332 -15.33 -24.61 32.44
C LEU A 332 -16.37 -23.65 31.84
N MET A 333 -15.94 -22.45 31.44
CA MET A 333 -16.83 -21.38 30.97
C MET A 333 -16.86 -21.23 29.44
N GLY A 334 -15.91 -21.84 28.72
CA GLY A 334 -15.88 -21.77 27.26
C GLY A 334 -14.51 -22.10 26.70
N TYR A 335 -13.96 -21.17 25.90
CA TYR A 335 -12.66 -21.26 25.26
C TYR A 335 -11.84 -20.01 25.56
N THR A 336 -10.53 -20.18 25.72
CA THR A 336 -9.55 -19.08 25.84
C THR A 336 -8.34 -19.35 24.95
N LEU A 337 -7.52 -18.32 24.70
CA LEU A 337 -6.22 -18.51 24.04
C LEU A 337 -5.31 -19.33 24.95
N ASN A 338 -4.68 -20.36 24.40
CA ASN A 338 -3.77 -21.18 25.20
C ASN A 338 -2.51 -20.36 25.57
N GLN A 339 -2.31 -20.14 26.88
CA GLN A 339 -1.20 -19.33 27.39
C GLN A 339 0.16 -20.05 27.33
N SER A 340 0.16 -21.39 27.22
CA SER A 340 1.39 -22.19 27.10
C SER A 340 2.06 -22.04 25.73
N ILE A 341 1.39 -21.41 24.75
CA ILE A 341 1.91 -21.23 23.40
C ILE A 341 3.23 -20.43 23.39
N ALA A 342 3.42 -19.51 24.35
CA ALA A 342 4.60 -18.68 24.50
C ALA A 342 5.80 -19.39 25.16
N TYR A 343 5.56 -20.46 25.92
CA TYR A 343 6.57 -21.04 26.84
C TYR A 343 7.23 -22.35 26.38
N ASN A 344 6.77 -22.94 25.27
CA ASN A 344 7.30 -24.23 24.78
C ASN A 344 8.63 -24.14 23.98
N HIS A 345 9.48 -23.15 24.28
CA HIS A 345 10.80 -22.97 23.66
C HIS A 345 11.90 -22.65 24.67
N ASN A 346 11.97 -23.44 25.76
CA ASN A 346 13.19 -23.59 26.56
C ASN A 346 13.84 -24.94 26.29
#